data_AF-A0A820MN07-F1
#
_entry.id   AF-A0A820MN07-F1
#
_cell.length_a   1.000
_cell.length_b   1.000
_cell.length_c   1.000
_cell.angle_alpha   90.00
_cell.angle_beta   90.00
_cell.angle_gamma   90.00
#
_symmetry.space_group_name_H-M   'P 1'
#
loop_
_entity.id
_entity.type
_entity.pdbx_description
1 polymer ?
#
loop_
_entity_poly.entity_id
_entity_poly.type
_entity_poly.pdbx_seq_one_letter_code
_entity_poly.pdbx_strand_id
1 'polypeptide(L)' 'LLSHQIERIDDKFDDHGRIFTDGAGKISPMALAEGLKVYNPDLIEDNYMPCVIQARLNGIKGIFVLASDLNDRVPEWHF' A
#
# COMPACT_ATOMS: atom_id res chain seq x y z
N LEU A 1 15.84 9.17 -2.61
CA LEU A 1 15.14 9.26 -3.92
C LEU A 1 13.61 9.09 -3.82
N LEU A 2 12.97 8.99 -2.65
CA LEU A 2 11.51 8.79 -2.54
C LEU A 2 10.79 9.74 -1.55
N SER A 3 11.44 10.82 -1.09
CA SER A 3 10.90 11.69 -0.03
C SER A 3 9.68 12.53 -0.43
N HIS A 4 9.32 12.56 -1.72
CA HIS A 4 8.22 13.39 -2.25
C HIS A 4 6.97 12.59 -2.66
N GLN A 5 6.90 11.29 -2.36
CA GLN A 5 5.80 10.41 -2.81
C GLN A 5 5.08 9.66 -1.68
N ILE A 6 5.43 9.95 -0.42
CA ILE A 6 4.75 9.37 0.74
C ILE A 6 3.77 10.41 1.28
N GLU A 7 2.49 10.19 1.03
CA GLU A 7 1.41 10.90 1.69
C GLU A 7 1.07 10.17 2.99
N ARG A 8 1.18 10.85 4.13
CA ARG A 8 0.63 10.35 5.39
C ARG A 8 -0.85 10.73 5.41
N ILE A 9 -1.70 9.71 5.36
CA ILE A 9 -3.12 9.84 5.57
C ILE A 9 -3.45 9.50 7.02
N ASP A 10 -4.48 10.14 7.57
CA ASP A 10 -4.98 9.79 8.90
C ASP A 10 -5.52 8.37 8.90
N ASP A 11 -5.28 7.68 10.01
CA ASP A 11 -5.89 6.40 10.31
C ASP A 11 -7.41 6.49 10.20
N LYS A 12 -8.03 5.39 9.77
CA LYS A 12 -9.48 5.28 9.74
C LYS A 12 -9.98 4.61 11.01
N PHE A 13 -11.03 5.18 11.58
CA PHE A 13 -11.63 4.77 12.85
C PHE A 13 -13.05 4.25 12.63
N ASP A 14 -13.46 3.27 13.42
CA ASP A 14 -14.86 2.86 13.53
C ASP A 14 -15.65 3.78 14.49
N ASP A 15 -16.97 3.53 14.62
CA ASP A 15 -17.86 4.30 15.50
C ASP A 15 -17.51 4.18 17.00
N HIS A 16 -16.60 3.27 17.36
CA HIS A 16 -16.08 3.07 18.71
C HIS A 16 -14.68 3.66 18.91
N GLY A 17 -14.13 4.37 17.91
CA GLY A 17 -12.80 4.98 17.96
C GLY A 17 -11.64 3.98 17.84
N ARG A 18 -11.87 2.79 17.29
CA ARG A 18 -10.82 1.79 17.02
C ARG A 18 -10.26 1.99 15.61
N ILE A 19 -8.94 1.93 15.49
CA ILE A 19 -8.26 2.03 14.18
C ILE A 19 -8.47 0.73 13.39
N PHE A 20 -8.93 0.83 12.14
CA PHE A 20 -9.08 -0.32 11.24
C PHE A 20 -8.05 -0.36 10.09
N THR A 21 -7.21 0.66 9.97
CA THR A 21 -6.11 0.74 8.97
C THR A 21 -4.72 0.64 9.60
N ASP A 22 -4.61 0.11 10.82
CA ASP A 22 -3.33 0.08 11.55
C ASP A 22 -2.27 -0.68 10.76
N GLY A 23 -1.15 0.00 10.50
CA GLY A 23 -0.04 -0.54 9.71
C GLY A 23 -0.37 -0.80 8.23
N ALA A 24 -1.48 -0.28 7.71
CA ALA A 24 -1.89 -0.40 6.33
C ALA A 24 -1.89 0.95 5.60
N GLY A 25 -1.40 0.97 4.36
CA GLY A 25 -1.34 2.16 3.54
C GLY A 25 -1.63 1.89 2.07
N LYS A 26 -1.73 2.96 1.28
CA LYS A 26 -1.83 2.87 -0.17
C LYS A 26 -0.44 3.03 -0.79
N ILE A 27 -0.19 2.35 -1.91
CA ILE A 27 0.98 2.58 -2.75
C ILE A 27 0.54 2.83 -4.19
N SER A 28 1.21 3.77 -4.87
CA SER A 28 0.95 4.01 -6.29
C SER A 28 1.59 2.90 -7.14
N PRO A 29 1.02 2.57 -8.31
CA PRO A 29 1.64 1.60 -9.22
C PRO A 29 3.07 1.96 -9.60
N MET A 30 3.35 3.25 -9.77
CA MET A 30 4.70 3.73 -10.10
C MET A 30 5.69 3.50 -8.95
N ALA A 31 5.33 3.84 -7.70
CA ALA A 31 6.20 3.63 -6.55
C ALA A 31 6.42 2.14 -6.27
N LEU A 32 5.39 1.31 -6.47
CA LEU A 32 5.52 -0.15 -6.37
C LEU A 32 6.48 -0.68 -7.43
N ALA A 33 6.34 -0.27 -8.69
CA ALA A 33 7.23 -0.67 -9.77
C ALA A 33 8.69 -0.26 -9.50
N GLU A 34 8.93 0.96 -9.01
CA GLU A 34 10.28 1.40 -8.63
C GLU A 34 10.86 0.55 -7.48
N GLY A 35 10.06 0.22 -6.48
CA GLY A 35 10.46 -0.68 -5.40
C GLY A 35 10.80 -2.08 -5.92
N LEU A 36 9.97 -2.66 -6.77
CA LEU A 36 10.20 -3.99 -7.35
C LEU A 36 11.48 -4.02 -8.19
N LYS A 37 11.80 -2.98 -8.98
CA LYS A 37 13.07 -2.90 -9.74
C LYS A 37 14.30 -3.05 -8.85
N VAL A 38 14.24 -2.54 -7.63
CA VAL A 38 15.37 -2.52 -6.70
C VAL A 38 15.45 -3.82 -5.90
N TYR A 39 14.31 -4.33 -5.43
CA TYR A 39 14.29 -5.40 -4.45
C TYR A 39 13.96 -6.79 -5.02
N ASN A 40 13.24 -6.87 -6.14
CA ASN A 40 12.85 -8.11 -6.82
C ASN A 40 12.65 -7.86 -8.34
N PRO A 41 13.72 -7.58 -9.11
CA PRO A 41 13.63 -7.20 -10.52
C PRO A 41 12.95 -8.24 -11.40
N ASP A 42 13.11 -9.54 -11.10
CA ASP A 42 12.53 -10.65 -11.86
C ASP A 42 10.99 -10.55 -11.95
N LEU A 43 10.32 -10.02 -10.92
CA LEU A 43 8.87 -9.85 -10.92
C LEU A 43 8.40 -8.85 -11.99
N ILE A 44 9.24 -7.88 -12.37
CA ILE A 44 8.92 -6.93 -13.44
C ILE A 44 9.14 -7.56 -14.81
N GLU A 45 10.17 -8.39 -14.97
CA GLU A 45 10.43 -9.12 -16.21
C GLU A 45 9.28 -10.08 -16.53
N ASP A 46 8.69 -10.69 -15.50
CA ASP A 46 7.51 -11.54 -15.59
C ASP A 46 6.18 -10.77 -15.78
N ASN A 47 6.23 -9.44 -15.95
CA ASN A 47 5.07 -8.57 -16.04
C ASN A 47 4.08 -8.75 -14.86
N TYR A 48 4.62 -9.07 -13.68
CA TYR A 48 3.85 -9.30 -12.47
C TYR A 48 3.80 -8.04 -11.60
N MET A 49 2.59 -7.64 -11.21
CA MET A 49 2.36 -6.53 -10.28
C MET A 49 1.51 -7.04 -9.10
N PRO A 50 2.06 -7.14 -7.88
CA PRO A 50 1.29 -7.55 -6.72
C PRO A 50 0.28 -6.46 -6.33
N CYS A 51 -0.93 -6.89 -5.96
CA CYS A 51 -1.96 -5.99 -5.41
C CYS A 51 -1.66 -5.53 -3.99
N VAL A 52 -0.84 -6.29 -3.25
CA VAL A 52 -0.47 -6.04 -1.86
C VAL A 52 0.99 -6.42 -1.63
N ILE A 53 1.74 -5.58 -0.91
CA ILE A 53 3.10 -5.88 -0.46
C ILE A 53 3.26 -5.62 1.04
N GLN A 54 4.18 -6.35 1.67
CA GLN A 54 4.71 -6.00 2.98
C GLN A 54 6.07 -5.35 2.80
N ALA A 55 6.26 -4.13 3.33
CA ALA A 55 7.51 -3.41 3.13
C ALA A 55 7.91 -2.54 4.32
N ARG A 56 9.20 -2.17 4.34
CA ARG A 56 9.74 -1.07 5.13
C ARG A 56 10.21 0.02 4.18
N LEU A 57 9.49 1.14 4.15
CA LEU A 57 9.75 2.27 3.26
C LEU A 57 9.99 3.52 4.08
N ASN A 58 11.19 4.10 3.98
CA ASN A 58 11.59 5.34 4.69
C ASN A 58 11.23 5.34 6.19
N GLY A 59 11.48 4.22 6.88
CA GLY A 59 11.20 4.05 8.31
C GLY A 59 9.76 3.66 8.66
N ILE A 60 8.84 3.62 7.70
CA ILE A 60 7.46 3.13 7.88
C ILE A 60 7.46 1.62 7.60
N LYS A 61 6.92 0.82 8.52
CA LYS A 61 6.67 -0.61 8.33
C LYS A 61 5.16 -0.82 8.16
N GLY A 62 4.76 -1.56 7.14
CA GLY A 62 3.35 -1.86 6.95
C GLY A 62 3.05 -2.79 5.79
N ILE A 63 1.75 -2.97 5.57
CA ILE A 63 1.15 -3.54 4.38
C ILE A 63 0.74 -2.39 3.46
N PHE A 64 1.10 -2.46 2.19
CA PHE A 64 0.73 -1.45 1.21
C PHE A 64 -0.10 -2.08 0.11
N VAL A 65 -1.28 -1.53 -0.10
CA VAL A 65 -2.23 -1.97 -1.13
C VAL A 65 -2.13 -1.04 -2.33
N LEU A 66 -2.12 -1.62 -3.52
CA LEU A 66 -2.09 -0.89 -4.77
C LEU A 66 -3.34 -0.01 -4.90
N ALA A 67 -3.16 1.30 -5.05
CA ALA A 67 -4.27 2.25 -5.01
C ALA A 67 -5.32 2.02 -6.12
N SER A 68 -4.89 1.54 -7.30
CA SER A 68 -5.80 1.18 -8.40
C SER A 68 -6.73 0.02 -8.06
N ASP A 69 -6.34 -0.84 -7.13
CA ASP A 69 -7.13 -2.01 -6.74
C ASP A 69 -8.23 -1.66 -5.73
N LEU A 70 -8.20 -0.44 -5.19
CA LEU A 70 -9.19 0.03 -4.23
C LEU A 70 -10.47 0.61 -4.87
N ASN A 71 -10.54 0.71 -6.21
CA ASN A 71 -11.71 1.02 -7.06
C ASN A 71 -12.99 1.51 -6.35
N ASP A 72 -12.96 2.62 -5.60
CA ASP A 72 -14.05 3.19 -4.79
C ASP A 72 -14.97 2.19 -4.05
N ARG A 73 -14.53 0.94 -3.89
CA ARG A 73 -15.29 -0.15 -3.31
C ARG A 73 -14.99 -0.09 -1.84
N VAL A 74 -15.87 0.55 -1.10
CA VAL A 74 -15.96 0.34 0.34
C VAL A 74 -16.28 -1.15 0.52
N PRO A 75 -15.39 -1.95 1.13
CA PRO A 75 -15.73 -3.35 1.40
C PRO A 75 -16.97 -3.38 2.31
N GLU A 76 -18.02 -4.09 1.89
CA GLU A 76 -19.15 -4.39 2.76
C GLU A 76 -18.69 -5.46 3.76
N TRP A 77 -18.52 -5.05 5.02
CA TRP A 77 -18.17 -5.96 6.10
C TRP A 77 -19.44 -6.45 6.79
N HIS A 78 -19.70 -7.76 6.72
CA HIS A 78 -20.74 -8.40 7.52
C HIS A 78 -20.10 -8.96 8.79
N PHE A 79 -20.55 -8.49 9.96
CA PHE A 79 -20.16 -8.99 11.29
C PHE A 79 -21.30 -9.79 11.91
#